data_AF-A0A6I4ZUF1-F1
#
_entry.id   AF-A0A6I4ZUF1-F1
#
_cell.length_a   1.000
_cell.length_b   1.000
_cell.length_c   1.000
_cell.angle_alpha   90.00
_cell.angle_beta   90.00
_cell.angle_gamma   90.00
#
_symmetry.space_group_name_H-M   'P 1'
#
loop_
_entity.id
_entity.type
_entity.pdbx_description
1 polymer ?
#
loop_
_entity_poly.entity_id
_entity_poly.type
_entity_poly.pdbx_seq_one_letter_code
_entity_poly.pdbx_strand_id
1 'polypeptide(L)'
;MKHDQIQKEAKKWVKEGIISSEQYTAILSRYPKHDHRFLLMAFGGLFVGLGFLTFIASNWSDLTNAIKMVIILVAMIGFYGVGERIYRKHSRGIGATFLVVGVLTFGAGIILTGQMYHYMAYSATAFFIWSLAVIAVFILSQEAVMLVLAFGIITVGQIYGGFTYHDFHLGLGLLFLIGLGYFTYKHQREWISTLYGIGFFLQSLVLVLTSDLSYYWLFAFLLLLYSLSEIVSKDFPVQAFKRIALALAFLIGIIQVFTLQSGWVLQDIQLEVSFLLVLIVIGGWVIYRKITTHSSVELVDLALFVPVFLLPDLKSALVLIMLYIFSLGRLLTGYKDGDAEMINIGTIAFLVSTLVAYFQLAWDFLDKSLFFFIGGVLLFTLGYLLERRRRAFCRAEERGDRL
;
A
#
# COMPACT_ATOMS: atom_id res chain seq x y z
N MET A 1 -10.34 -13.73 -13.32
CA MET A 1 -9.86 -15.12 -13.48
C MET A 1 -8.44 -15.11 -14.03
N LYS A 2 -7.57 -16.03 -13.60
CA LYS A 2 -6.19 -16.11 -14.14
C LYS A 2 -6.24 -16.64 -15.57
N HIS A 3 -5.49 -16.04 -16.50
CA HIS A 3 -5.39 -16.45 -17.90
C HIS A 3 -5.26 -17.98 -18.06
N ASP A 4 -4.42 -18.61 -17.25
CA ASP A 4 -4.14 -20.04 -17.34
C ASP A 4 -5.34 -20.92 -16.93
N GLN A 5 -6.24 -20.43 -16.07
CA GLN A 5 -7.51 -21.11 -15.77
C GLN A 5 -8.46 -21.01 -16.96
N ILE A 6 -8.66 -19.81 -17.52
CA ILE A 6 -9.50 -19.63 -18.72
C ILE A 6 -8.94 -20.42 -19.90
N GLN A 7 -7.62 -20.48 -20.08
CA GLN A 7 -7.00 -21.27 -21.14
C GLN A 7 -7.28 -22.77 -20.99
N LYS A 8 -7.28 -23.29 -19.76
CA LYS A 8 -7.57 -24.70 -19.46
C LYS A 8 -9.05 -25.02 -19.62
N GLU A 9 -9.94 -24.17 -19.08
CA GLU A 9 -11.38 -24.34 -19.17
C GLU A 9 -11.89 -24.15 -20.60
N ALA A 10 -11.45 -23.10 -21.30
CA ALA A 10 -11.84 -22.87 -22.68
C ALA A 10 -11.35 -23.99 -23.61
N LYS A 11 -10.20 -24.64 -23.33
CA LYS A 11 -9.78 -25.85 -24.05
C LYS A 11 -10.71 -27.05 -23.80
N LYS A 12 -11.26 -27.20 -22.58
CA LYS A 12 -12.29 -28.20 -22.30
C LYS A 12 -13.58 -27.88 -23.05
N TRP A 13 -14.03 -26.62 -23.04
CA TRP A 13 -15.25 -26.20 -23.74
C TRP A 13 -15.18 -26.38 -25.26
N VAL A 14 -14.00 -26.22 -25.87
CA VAL A 14 -13.81 -26.58 -27.30
C VAL A 14 -13.93 -28.09 -27.51
N LYS A 15 -13.32 -28.91 -26.64
CA LYS A 15 -13.42 -30.38 -26.72
C LYS A 15 -14.84 -30.89 -26.48
N GLU A 16 -15.60 -30.21 -25.62
CA GLU A 16 -16.99 -30.53 -25.28
C GLU A 16 -17.99 -29.97 -26.31
N GLY A 17 -17.52 -29.23 -27.32
CA GLY A 17 -18.36 -28.66 -28.38
C GLY A 17 -19.21 -27.46 -27.95
N ILE A 18 -18.94 -26.90 -26.77
CA ILE A 18 -19.68 -25.76 -26.19
C ILE A 18 -19.31 -24.44 -26.90
N ILE A 19 -18.05 -24.31 -27.35
CA ILE A 19 -17.57 -23.14 -28.10
C ILE A 19 -16.76 -23.56 -29.33
N SER A 20 -16.76 -22.72 -30.37
CA SER A 20 -15.96 -22.93 -31.58
C SER A 20 -14.47 -22.56 -31.37
N SER A 21 -13.60 -23.06 -32.25
CA SER A 21 -12.16 -22.70 -32.21
C SER A 21 -11.91 -21.20 -32.46
N GLU A 22 -12.78 -20.53 -33.23
CA GLU A 22 -12.74 -19.08 -33.40
C GLU A 22 -13.15 -18.34 -32.12
N GLN A 23 -14.20 -18.80 -31.45
CA GLN A 23 -14.63 -18.25 -30.16
C GLN A 23 -13.58 -18.45 -29.06
N TYR A 24 -12.90 -19.60 -29.03
CA TYR A 24 -11.77 -19.84 -28.14
C TYR A 24 -10.69 -18.77 -28.28
N THR A 25 -10.34 -18.44 -29.53
CA THR A 25 -9.30 -17.45 -29.85
C THR A 25 -9.75 -16.04 -29.45
N ALA A 26 -11.01 -15.68 -29.72
CA ALA A 26 -11.61 -14.40 -29.32
C ALA A 26 -11.76 -14.22 -27.80
N ILE A 27 -12.03 -15.31 -27.07
CA ILE A 27 -12.09 -15.31 -25.60
C ILE A 27 -10.68 -15.15 -25.03
N LEU A 28 -9.70 -15.90 -25.54
CA LEU A 28 -8.31 -15.77 -25.09
C LEU A 28 -7.69 -14.41 -25.39
N SER A 29 -8.03 -13.78 -26.52
CA SER A 29 -7.53 -12.44 -26.82
C SER A 29 -8.03 -11.37 -25.85
N ARG A 30 -9.17 -11.60 -25.16
CA ARG A 30 -9.67 -10.70 -24.09
C ARG A 30 -8.91 -10.84 -22.77
N TYR A 31 -8.20 -11.94 -22.58
CA TYR A 31 -7.39 -12.19 -21.39
C TYR A 31 -5.95 -12.43 -21.82
N PRO A 32 -5.13 -11.40 -22.07
CA PRO A 32 -3.73 -11.57 -22.46
C PRO A 32 -2.85 -12.08 -21.29
N LYS A 33 -1.82 -12.89 -21.58
CA LYS A 33 -0.88 -13.37 -20.54
C LYS A 33 -0.13 -12.18 -19.97
N HIS A 34 -0.21 -12.00 -18.66
CA HIS A 34 0.75 -11.17 -17.94
C HIS A 34 2.11 -11.87 -17.95
N ASP A 35 3.07 -11.34 -18.70
CA ASP A 35 4.41 -11.90 -18.81
C ASP A 35 5.21 -11.58 -17.54
N HIS A 36 5.18 -12.48 -16.57
CA HIS A 36 5.94 -12.37 -15.32
C HIS A 36 7.46 -12.40 -15.56
N ARG A 37 7.90 -12.79 -16.77
CA ARG A 37 9.31 -12.72 -17.18
C ARG A 37 9.84 -11.29 -17.18
N PHE A 38 8.96 -10.30 -17.37
CA PHE A 38 9.34 -8.89 -17.26
C PHE A 38 9.84 -8.52 -15.87
N LEU A 39 9.18 -8.99 -14.80
CA LEU A 39 9.63 -8.71 -13.43
C LEU A 39 11.00 -9.34 -13.16
N LEU A 40 11.19 -10.61 -13.54
CA LEU A 40 12.48 -11.29 -13.43
C LEU A 40 13.59 -10.57 -14.20
N MET A 41 13.31 -10.11 -15.42
CA MET A 41 14.27 -9.31 -16.20
C MET A 41 14.54 -7.95 -15.56
N ALA A 42 13.51 -7.27 -15.04
CA ALA A 42 13.66 -5.99 -14.35
C ALA A 42 14.52 -6.13 -13.09
N PHE A 43 14.29 -7.18 -12.28
CA PHE A 43 15.13 -7.53 -11.15
C PHE A 43 16.55 -7.92 -11.59
N GLY A 44 16.70 -8.69 -12.65
CA GLY A 44 18.01 -9.04 -13.22
C GLY A 44 18.78 -7.80 -13.67
N GLY A 45 18.13 -6.88 -14.38
CA GLY A 45 18.72 -5.61 -14.79
C GLY A 45 19.08 -4.72 -13.61
N LEU A 46 18.23 -4.67 -12.58
CA LEU A 46 18.53 -4.00 -11.31
C LEU A 46 19.80 -4.57 -10.66
N PHE A 47 19.92 -5.90 -10.53
CA PHE A 47 21.11 -6.53 -9.96
C PHE A 47 22.36 -6.31 -10.81
N VAL A 48 22.24 -6.32 -12.14
CA VAL A 48 23.36 -5.98 -13.03
C VAL A 48 23.78 -4.53 -12.85
N GLY A 49 22.82 -3.60 -12.76
CA GLY A 49 23.10 -2.18 -12.50
C GLY A 49 23.75 -1.96 -11.14
N LEU A 50 23.22 -2.58 -10.09
CA LEU A 50 23.80 -2.53 -8.75
C LEU A 50 25.20 -3.16 -8.71
N GLY A 51 25.38 -4.33 -9.31
CA GLY A 51 26.68 -5.02 -9.39
C GLY A 51 27.73 -4.20 -10.14
N PHE A 52 27.34 -3.54 -11.24
CA PHE A 52 28.21 -2.62 -11.96
C PHE A 52 28.64 -1.42 -11.09
N LEU A 53 27.71 -0.82 -10.36
CA LEU A 53 28.01 0.27 -9.43
C LEU A 53 28.92 -0.19 -8.28
N THR A 54 28.67 -1.39 -7.72
CA THR A 54 29.51 -1.98 -6.66
C THR A 54 30.92 -2.32 -7.15
N PHE A 55 31.07 -2.82 -8.38
CA PHE A 55 32.36 -3.12 -8.99
C PHE A 55 33.21 -1.86 -9.24
N ILE A 56 32.57 -0.77 -9.65
CA ILE A 56 33.26 0.53 -9.75
C ILE A 56 33.63 1.03 -8.35
N ALA A 57 32.71 0.88 -7.39
CA ALA A 57 32.93 1.31 -6.02
C ALA A 57 34.08 0.57 -5.30
N SER A 58 34.42 -0.66 -5.70
CA SER A 58 35.55 -1.39 -5.12
C SER A 58 36.91 -0.92 -5.62
N ASN A 59 36.98 -0.21 -6.76
CA ASN A 59 38.21 0.33 -7.33
C ASN A 59 38.31 1.86 -7.17
N TRP A 60 37.59 2.43 -6.19
CA TRP A 60 37.30 3.86 -6.18
C TRP A 60 38.40 4.77 -5.64
N SER A 61 39.30 4.23 -4.81
CA SER A 61 40.40 4.97 -4.19
C SER A 61 41.35 5.54 -5.25
N ASP A 62 41.48 4.85 -6.38
CA ASP A 62 42.54 5.11 -7.35
C ASP A 62 42.06 6.03 -8.50
N LEU A 63 40.75 6.34 -8.55
CA LEU A 63 40.14 7.14 -9.62
C LEU A 63 39.95 8.60 -9.18
N THR A 64 40.24 9.55 -10.07
CA THR A 64 39.93 10.97 -9.85
C THR A 64 38.42 11.24 -9.93
N ASN A 65 37.92 12.27 -9.24
CA ASN A 65 36.50 12.63 -9.25
C ASN A 65 35.95 12.90 -10.67
N ALA A 66 36.77 13.47 -11.55
CA ALA A 66 36.40 13.69 -12.95
C ALA A 66 36.14 12.38 -13.70
N ILE A 67 37.01 11.37 -13.54
CA ILE A 67 36.85 10.06 -14.17
C ILE A 67 35.59 9.37 -13.66
N LYS A 68 35.33 9.43 -12.34
CA LYS A 68 34.10 8.89 -11.73
C LYS A 68 32.85 9.48 -12.38
N MET A 69 32.81 10.82 -12.55
CA MET A 69 31.70 11.51 -13.21
C MET A 69 31.51 11.08 -14.67
N VAL A 70 32.60 10.99 -15.44
CA VAL A 70 32.55 10.55 -16.84
C VAL A 70 32.00 9.12 -16.93
N ILE A 71 32.44 8.20 -16.07
CA ILE A 71 31.94 6.82 -16.05
C ILE A 71 30.43 6.78 -15.81
N ILE A 72 29.93 7.52 -14.81
CA ILE A 72 28.51 7.57 -14.47
C ILE A 72 27.70 8.16 -15.62
N LEU A 73 28.16 9.27 -16.20
CA LEU A 73 27.47 9.92 -17.33
C LEU A 73 27.41 9.02 -18.56
N VAL A 74 28.53 8.37 -18.91
CA VAL A 74 28.59 7.44 -20.05
C VAL A 74 27.70 6.22 -19.79
N ALA A 75 27.73 5.65 -18.58
CA ALA A 75 26.87 4.54 -18.21
C ALA A 75 25.38 4.93 -18.30
N MET A 76 25.01 6.08 -17.75
CA MET A 76 23.65 6.60 -17.77
C MET A 76 23.15 6.84 -19.21
N ILE A 77 23.94 7.54 -20.03
CA ILE A 77 23.62 7.79 -21.44
C ILE A 77 23.53 6.47 -22.21
N GLY A 78 24.43 5.53 -21.93
CA GLY A 78 24.43 4.19 -22.51
C GLY A 78 23.15 3.41 -22.18
N PHE A 79 22.75 3.37 -20.91
CA PHE A 79 21.52 2.68 -20.49
C PHE A 79 20.26 3.31 -21.07
N TYR A 80 20.16 4.64 -21.11
CA TYR A 80 19.02 5.30 -21.76
C TYR A 80 19.01 5.08 -23.27
N GLY A 81 20.16 5.23 -23.95
CA GLY A 81 20.25 5.10 -25.40
C GLY A 81 20.01 3.66 -25.89
N VAL A 82 20.62 2.68 -25.22
CA VAL A 82 20.39 1.25 -25.51
C VAL A 82 18.96 0.88 -25.14
N GLY A 83 18.47 1.33 -23.98
CA GLY A 83 17.11 1.08 -23.52
C GLY A 83 16.08 1.57 -24.51
N GLU A 84 16.18 2.82 -24.96
CA GLU A 84 15.27 3.42 -25.93
C GLU A 84 15.33 2.72 -27.30
N ARG A 85 16.53 2.35 -27.76
CA ARG A 85 16.70 1.62 -29.02
C ARG A 85 16.05 0.24 -28.97
N ILE A 86 16.27 -0.52 -27.90
CA ILE A 86 15.67 -1.85 -27.70
C ILE A 86 14.16 -1.74 -27.49
N TYR A 87 13.72 -0.73 -26.75
CA TYR A 87 12.30 -0.46 -26.47
C TYR A 87 11.51 -0.27 -27.76
N ARG A 88 12.06 0.49 -28.72
CA ARG A 88 11.41 0.74 -30.02
C ARG A 88 11.54 -0.41 -31.02
N LYS A 89 12.68 -1.10 -31.07
CA LYS A 89 13.01 -2.03 -32.17
C LYS A 89 12.86 -3.52 -31.85
N HIS A 90 12.87 -3.92 -30.58
CA HIS A 90 12.98 -5.34 -30.24
C HIS A 90 11.99 -5.79 -29.17
N SER A 91 12.07 -5.24 -27.96
CA SER A 91 11.20 -5.65 -26.85
C SER A 91 10.97 -4.49 -25.89
N ARG A 92 9.70 -4.13 -25.68
CA ARG A 92 9.30 -3.11 -24.71
C ARG A 92 9.76 -3.45 -23.30
N GLY A 93 9.62 -4.71 -22.88
CA GLY A 93 10.01 -5.14 -21.54
C GLY A 93 11.51 -5.02 -21.27
N ILE A 94 12.35 -5.47 -22.22
CA ILE A 94 13.80 -5.37 -22.08
C ILE A 94 14.22 -3.89 -22.13
N GLY A 95 13.68 -3.12 -23.08
CA GLY A 95 13.96 -1.69 -23.17
C GLY A 95 13.60 -0.93 -21.89
N ALA A 96 12.42 -1.19 -21.33
CA ALA A 96 11.98 -0.58 -20.06
C ALA A 96 12.89 -0.94 -18.89
N THR A 97 13.45 -2.15 -18.86
CA THR A 97 14.44 -2.55 -17.85
C THR A 97 15.71 -1.70 -17.94
N PHE A 98 16.24 -1.49 -19.14
CA PHE A 98 17.41 -0.62 -19.36
C PHE A 98 17.11 0.84 -18.97
N LEU A 99 15.91 1.34 -19.28
CA LEU A 99 15.48 2.66 -18.83
C LEU A 99 15.42 2.75 -17.29
N VAL A 100 14.95 1.70 -16.60
CA VAL A 100 14.94 1.64 -15.12
C VAL A 100 16.37 1.73 -14.59
N VAL A 101 17.30 0.95 -15.15
CA VAL A 101 18.72 1.02 -14.78
C VAL A 101 19.30 2.41 -15.03
N GLY A 102 18.92 3.08 -16.12
CA GLY A 102 19.28 4.47 -16.40
C GLY A 102 18.81 5.44 -15.30
N VAL A 103 17.54 5.34 -14.88
CA VAL A 103 16.97 6.15 -13.77
C VAL A 103 17.70 5.90 -12.46
N LEU A 104 18.04 4.65 -12.17
CA LEU A 104 18.76 4.29 -10.95
C LEU A 104 20.20 4.78 -10.97
N THR A 105 20.86 4.70 -12.13
CA THR A 105 22.22 5.23 -12.34
C THR A 105 22.25 6.74 -12.16
N PHE A 106 21.20 7.44 -12.62
CA PHE A 106 21.04 8.89 -12.37
C PHE A 106 20.97 9.20 -10.87
N GLY A 107 20.12 8.49 -10.11
CA GLY A 107 20.02 8.65 -8.66
C GLY A 107 21.32 8.35 -7.92
N ALA A 108 21.99 7.26 -8.29
CA ALA A 108 23.31 6.92 -7.78
C ALA A 108 24.32 8.04 -8.07
N GLY A 109 24.27 8.61 -9.28
CA GLY A 109 25.09 9.75 -9.67
C GLY A 109 24.88 10.97 -8.78
N ILE A 110 23.64 11.30 -8.39
CA ILE A 110 23.34 12.42 -7.48
C ILE A 110 24.03 12.20 -6.12
N ILE A 111 23.82 11.03 -5.50
CA ILE A 111 24.35 10.72 -4.16
C ILE A 111 25.88 10.76 -4.16
N LEU A 112 26.48 10.14 -5.18
CA LEU A 112 27.93 10.01 -5.35
C LEU A 112 28.59 11.36 -5.64
N THR A 113 27.93 12.23 -6.42
CA THR A 113 28.35 13.62 -6.59
C THR A 113 28.36 14.34 -5.24
N GLY A 114 27.32 14.15 -4.43
CA GLY A 114 27.28 14.70 -3.07
C GLY A 114 28.48 14.26 -2.22
N GLN A 115 28.84 12.97 -2.27
CA GLN A 115 29.99 12.44 -1.56
C GLN A 115 31.33 12.98 -2.08
N MET A 116 31.55 13.00 -3.40
CA MET A 116 32.82 13.43 -4.01
C MET A 116 33.17 14.89 -3.69
N TYR A 117 32.16 15.76 -3.62
CA TYR A 117 32.33 17.18 -3.35
C TYR A 117 32.03 17.56 -1.90
N HIS A 118 31.87 16.58 -1.00
CA HIS A 118 31.55 16.80 0.41
C HIS A 118 30.36 17.75 0.61
N TYR A 119 29.34 17.63 -0.24
CA TYR A 119 28.13 18.43 -0.16
C TYR A 119 27.30 17.98 1.04
N MET A 120 27.11 18.88 1.99
CA MET A 120 26.24 18.65 3.15
C MET A 120 24.79 18.91 2.74
N ALA A 121 23.99 17.85 2.67
CA ALA A 121 22.57 17.94 2.39
C ALA A 121 21.79 18.20 3.68
N TYR A 122 20.82 19.11 3.60
CA TYR A 122 19.93 19.49 4.72
C TYR A 122 18.47 19.10 4.47
N SER A 123 18.17 18.47 3.34
CA SER A 123 16.82 18.12 2.94
C SER A 123 16.82 16.98 1.91
N ALA A 124 15.65 16.41 1.63
CA ALA A 124 15.47 15.36 0.63
C ALA A 124 15.50 15.85 -0.84
N THR A 125 16.11 17.01 -1.14
CA THR A 125 16.11 17.59 -2.50
C THR A 125 16.76 16.66 -3.54
N ALA A 126 17.75 15.85 -3.17
CA ALA A 126 18.31 14.83 -4.06
C ALA A 126 17.24 13.85 -4.57
N PHE A 127 16.35 13.39 -3.69
CA PHE A 127 15.23 12.53 -4.06
C PHE A 127 14.16 13.27 -4.86
N PHE A 128 13.95 14.56 -4.61
CA PHE A 128 13.06 15.38 -5.43
C PHE A 128 13.54 15.46 -6.89
N ILE A 129 14.81 15.76 -7.11
CA ILE A 129 15.41 15.80 -8.45
C ILE A 129 15.34 14.42 -9.12
N TRP A 130 15.63 13.36 -8.36
CA TRP A 130 15.52 11.99 -8.85
C TRP A 130 14.07 11.63 -9.25
N SER A 131 13.09 12.08 -8.47
CA SER A 131 11.66 11.88 -8.73
C SER A 131 11.21 12.56 -10.02
N LEU A 132 11.73 13.76 -10.32
CA LEU A 132 11.44 14.44 -11.58
C LEU A 132 11.98 13.66 -12.78
N ALA A 133 13.18 13.08 -12.68
CA ALA A 133 13.75 12.27 -13.75
C ALA A 133 12.94 11.00 -14.04
N VAL A 134 12.53 10.25 -13.00
CA VAL A 134 11.70 9.05 -13.21
C VAL A 134 10.31 9.39 -13.76
N ILE A 135 9.71 10.51 -13.33
CA ILE A 135 8.43 10.98 -13.88
C ILE A 135 8.59 11.37 -15.35
N ALA A 136 9.68 12.05 -15.73
CA ALA A 136 9.94 12.39 -17.12
C ALA A 136 10.07 11.13 -18.00
N VAL A 137 10.84 10.13 -17.55
CA VAL A 137 10.98 8.85 -18.24
C VAL A 137 9.65 8.08 -18.28
N PHE A 138 8.84 8.16 -17.23
CA PHE A 138 7.50 7.59 -17.22
C PHE A 138 6.59 8.24 -18.26
N ILE A 139 6.58 9.57 -18.37
CA ILE A 139 5.76 10.28 -19.36
C ILE A 139 6.15 9.87 -20.80
N LEU A 140 7.44 9.62 -21.05
CA LEU A 140 7.92 9.21 -22.37
C LEU A 140 7.64 7.73 -22.68
N SER A 141 7.87 6.83 -21.71
CA SER A 141 7.74 5.39 -21.90
C SER A 141 6.30 4.88 -21.72
N GLN A 142 5.51 5.54 -20.86
CA GLN A 142 4.18 5.12 -20.37
C GLN A 142 4.17 3.72 -19.73
N GLU A 143 5.32 3.26 -19.23
CA GLU A 143 5.47 1.93 -18.65
C GLU A 143 5.15 1.91 -17.15
N ALA A 144 4.33 0.94 -16.72
CA ALA A 144 3.87 0.82 -15.35
C ALA A 144 5.01 0.66 -14.32
N VAL A 145 6.13 0.07 -14.73
CA VAL A 145 7.32 -0.09 -13.88
C VAL A 145 7.89 1.26 -13.44
N MET A 146 7.84 2.27 -14.31
CA MET A 146 8.36 3.61 -14.00
C MET A 146 7.44 4.32 -13.02
N LEU A 147 6.13 4.08 -13.09
CA LEU A 147 5.19 4.59 -12.11
C LEU A 147 5.46 3.97 -10.73
N VAL A 148 5.66 2.65 -10.65
CA VAL A 148 6.05 1.97 -9.41
C VAL A 148 7.36 2.52 -8.86
N LEU A 149 8.35 2.73 -9.73
CA LEU A 149 9.64 3.28 -9.35
C LEU A 149 9.49 4.73 -8.84
N ALA A 150 8.62 5.54 -9.45
CA ALA A 150 8.31 6.89 -8.97
C ALA A 150 7.64 6.88 -7.59
N PHE A 151 6.65 6.01 -7.36
CA PHE A 151 6.06 5.79 -6.03
C PHE A 151 7.15 5.44 -4.99
N GLY A 152 8.05 4.51 -5.35
CA GLY A 152 9.15 4.08 -4.50
C GLY A 152 10.10 5.22 -4.15
N ILE A 153 10.65 5.91 -5.16
CA ILE A 153 11.65 6.98 -4.96
C ILE A 153 11.05 8.14 -4.15
N ILE A 154 9.82 8.57 -4.46
CA ILE A 154 9.17 9.67 -3.74
C ILE A 154 8.91 9.30 -2.28
N THR A 155 8.40 8.08 -2.04
CA THR A 155 8.09 7.62 -0.68
C THR A 155 9.35 7.40 0.15
N VAL A 156 10.35 6.73 -0.41
CA VAL A 156 11.66 6.52 0.25
C VAL A 156 12.34 7.85 0.51
N GLY A 157 12.30 8.79 -0.44
CA GLY A 157 12.84 10.13 -0.27
C GLY A 157 12.20 10.89 0.87
N GLN A 158 10.86 10.80 1.01
CA GLN A 158 10.15 11.43 2.11
C GLN A 158 10.51 10.81 3.46
N ILE A 159 10.51 9.47 3.53
CA ILE A 159 10.87 8.73 4.74
C ILE A 159 12.31 9.07 5.15
N TYR A 160 13.25 9.04 4.21
CA TYR A 160 14.64 9.41 4.44
C TYR A 160 14.76 10.86 4.94
N GLY A 161 13.99 11.78 4.35
CA GLY A 161 13.92 13.18 4.79
C GLY A 161 13.44 13.33 6.22
N GLY A 162 12.36 12.64 6.58
CA GLY A 162 11.82 12.66 7.94
C GLY A 162 12.77 12.04 8.97
N PHE A 163 13.38 10.89 8.68
CA PHE A 163 14.29 10.24 9.63
C PHE A 163 15.64 10.94 9.77
N THR A 164 16.20 11.48 8.68
CA THR A 164 17.55 12.03 8.67
C THR A 164 17.55 13.51 9.00
N TYR A 165 16.63 14.27 8.42
CA TYR A 165 16.58 15.73 8.52
C TYR A 165 15.44 16.23 9.41
N HIS A 166 14.57 15.34 9.92
CA HIS A 166 13.36 15.72 10.66
C HIS A 166 12.48 16.70 9.88
N ASP A 167 12.49 16.58 8.55
CA ASP A 167 11.83 17.51 7.63
C ASP A 167 10.85 16.79 6.71
N PHE A 168 9.69 17.42 6.49
CA PHE A 168 8.75 17.04 5.46
C PHE A 168 9.01 17.84 4.19
N HIS A 169 9.70 17.24 3.22
CA HIS A 169 10.02 17.91 1.96
C HIS A 169 8.76 18.18 1.11
N LEU A 170 8.26 19.43 1.14
CA LEU A 170 7.02 19.84 0.47
C LEU A 170 6.98 19.48 -1.03
N GLY A 171 8.10 19.63 -1.75
CA GLY A 171 8.15 19.31 -3.17
C GLY A 171 7.85 17.84 -3.47
N LEU A 172 8.28 16.92 -2.60
CA LEU A 172 8.03 15.49 -2.75
C LEU A 172 6.57 15.17 -2.41
N GLY A 173 6.04 15.78 -1.35
CA GLY A 173 4.62 15.70 -0.99
C GLY A 173 3.69 16.21 -2.11
N LEU A 174 4.02 17.33 -2.75
CA LEU A 174 3.25 17.86 -3.89
C LEU A 174 3.36 16.98 -5.13
N LEU A 175 4.56 16.46 -5.45
CA LEU A 175 4.72 15.50 -6.56
C LEU A 175 3.93 14.21 -6.31
N PHE A 176 3.87 13.75 -5.05
CA PHE A 176 3.05 12.61 -4.67
C PHE A 176 1.56 12.91 -4.88
N LEU A 177 1.04 13.95 -4.22
CA LEU A 177 -0.39 14.25 -4.20
C LEU A 177 -0.92 14.65 -5.58
N ILE A 178 -0.23 15.53 -6.30
CA ILE A 178 -0.70 16.06 -7.58
C ILE A 178 -0.19 15.20 -8.73
N GLY A 179 1.10 14.91 -8.77
CA GLY A 179 1.72 14.16 -9.87
C GLY A 179 1.25 12.72 -9.91
N LEU A 180 1.56 11.94 -8.87
CA LEU A 180 1.13 10.54 -8.81
C LEU A 180 -0.38 10.39 -8.64
N GLY A 181 -1.05 11.34 -7.98
CA GLY A 181 -2.51 11.41 -7.90
C GLY A 181 -3.16 11.51 -9.29
N TYR A 182 -2.67 12.41 -10.15
CA TYR A 182 -3.13 12.53 -11.54
C TYR A 182 -2.92 11.23 -12.32
N PHE A 183 -1.75 10.59 -12.20
CA PHE A 183 -1.50 9.33 -12.90
C PHE A 183 -2.34 8.17 -12.39
N THR A 184 -2.63 8.13 -11.09
CA THR A 184 -3.56 7.18 -10.49
C THR A 184 -4.96 7.37 -11.07
N TYR A 185 -5.43 8.62 -11.14
CA TYR A 185 -6.71 8.99 -11.77
C TYR A 185 -6.79 8.62 -13.26
N LYS A 186 -5.69 8.81 -14.00
CA LYS A 186 -5.64 8.51 -15.45
C LYS A 186 -5.64 7.00 -15.74
N HIS A 187 -4.91 6.20 -14.97
CA HIS A 187 -4.74 4.77 -15.27
C HIS A 187 -5.87 3.89 -14.71
N GLN A 188 -6.57 4.35 -13.67
CA GLN A 188 -7.76 3.71 -13.09
C GLN A 188 -7.58 2.21 -12.76
N ARG A 189 -6.37 1.77 -12.43
CA ARG A 189 -6.10 0.38 -12.04
C ARG A 189 -6.10 0.23 -10.53
N GLU A 190 -6.79 -0.79 -10.04
CA GLU A 190 -6.93 -1.05 -8.60
C GLU A 190 -5.59 -1.11 -7.88
N TRP A 191 -4.60 -1.84 -8.41
CA TRP A 191 -3.29 -1.95 -7.77
C TRP A 191 -2.52 -0.62 -7.70
N ILE A 192 -2.73 0.31 -8.67
CA ILE A 192 -2.12 1.63 -8.64
C ILE A 192 -2.77 2.46 -7.52
N SER A 193 -4.10 2.39 -7.39
CA SER A 193 -4.82 3.05 -6.30
C SER A 193 -4.47 2.46 -4.94
N THR A 194 -4.19 1.15 -4.85
CA THR A 194 -3.66 0.54 -3.63
C THR A 194 -2.29 1.11 -3.28
N LEU A 195 -1.36 1.21 -4.25
CA LEU A 195 -0.05 1.83 -4.04
C LEU A 195 -0.18 3.30 -3.62
N TYR A 196 -1.09 4.05 -4.24
CA TYR A 196 -1.37 5.43 -3.86
C TYR A 196 -1.91 5.53 -2.44
N GLY A 197 -2.86 4.68 -2.04
CA GLY A 197 -3.38 4.66 -0.68
C GLY A 197 -2.30 4.36 0.37
N ILE A 198 -1.43 3.38 0.11
CA ILE A 198 -0.30 3.03 0.99
C ILE A 198 0.69 4.19 1.06
N GLY A 199 1.06 4.75 -0.10
CA GLY A 199 1.97 5.89 -0.18
C GLY A 199 1.40 7.12 0.53
N PHE A 200 0.09 7.38 0.41
CA PHE A 200 -0.58 8.49 1.07
C PHE A 200 -0.47 8.35 2.58
N PHE A 201 -0.74 7.15 3.12
CA PHE A 201 -0.54 6.88 4.54
C PHE A 201 0.91 7.10 4.98
N LEU A 202 1.90 6.62 4.22
CA LEU A 202 3.31 6.81 4.56
C LEU A 202 3.72 8.29 4.51
N GLN A 203 3.22 9.06 3.55
CA GLN A 203 3.43 10.50 3.47
C GLN A 203 2.80 11.21 4.69
N SER A 204 1.55 10.87 5.03
CA SER A 204 0.88 11.40 6.22
C SER A 204 1.60 11.00 7.51
N LEU A 205 2.15 9.79 7.59
CA LEU A 205 2.95 9.32 8.72
C LEU A 205 4.20 10.17 8.90
N VAL A 206 4.97 10.39 7.83
CA VAL A 206 6.15 11.25 7.91
C VAL A 206 5.75 12.66 8.33
N LEU A 207 4.71 13.24 7.70
CA LEU A 207 4.24 14.59 8.04
C LEU A 207 3.89 14.73 9.52
N VAL A 208 3.13 13.77 10.07
CA VAL A 208 2.75 13.78 11.48
C VAL A 208 3.98 13.69 12.40
N LEU A 209 4.94 12.82 12.06
CA LEU A 209 6.15 12.63 12.86
C LEU A 209 7.13 13.81 12.80
N THR A 210 7.08 14.64 11.76
CA THR A 210 8.03 15.76 11.57
C THR A 210 7.45 17.14 11.85
N SER A 211 6.12 17.30 11.88
CA SER A 211 5.46 18.61 11.94
C SER A 211 4.77 18.92 13.27
N ASP A 212 5.28 18.36 14.38
CA ASP A 212 4.74 18.51 15.74
C ASP A 212 3.25 18.16 15.88
N LEU A 213 2.68 17.47 14.90
CA LEU A 213 1.29 17.05 14.94
C LEU A 213 1.14 15.86 15.88
N SER A 214 0.07 15.86 16.66
CA SER A 214 -0.28 14.69 17.45
C SER A 214 -0.55 13.47 16.56
N TYR A 215 -0.14 12.27 17.01
CA TYR A 215 -0.28 11.02 16.25
C TYR A 215 -1.71 10.73 15.75
N TYR A 216 -2.74 11.24 16.45
CA TYR A 216 -4.14 11.05 16.09
C TYR A 216 -4.55 11.75 14.79
N TRP A 217 -3.76 12.69 14.28
CA TRP A 217 -3.96 13.28 12.94
C TRP A 217 -3.95 12.24 11.82
N LEU A 218 -3.32 11.08 12.04
CA LEU A 218 -3.40 9.94 11.11
C LEU A 218 -4.85 9.50 10.86
N PHE A 219 -5.74 9.58 11.86
CA PHE A 219 -7.16 9.27 11.66
C PHE A 219 -7.85 10.29 10.76
N ALA A 220 -7.50 11.58 10.86
CA ALA A 220 -8.04 12.61 9.97
C ALA A 220 -7.58 12.36 8.52
N PHE A 221 -6.31 12.03 8.31
CA PHE A 221 -5.79 11.69 6.98
C PHE A 221 -6.40 10.40 6.41
N LEU A 222 -6.54 9.35 7.22
CA LEU A 222 -7.19 8.12 6.77
C LEU A 222 -8.69 8.33 6.49
N LEU A 223 -9.37 9.16 7.28
CA LEU A 223 -10.76 9.55 7.03
C LEU A 223 -10.87 10.40 5.75
N LEU A 224 -9.88 11.26 5.47
CA LEU A 224 -9.79 11.97 4.19
C LEU A 224 -9.66 10.97 3.04
N LEU A 225 -8.74 10.01 3.12
CA LEU A 225 -8.57 8.96 2.09
C LEU A 225 -9.85 8.13 1.90
N TYR A 226 -10.52 7.80 3.00
CA TYR A 226 -11.83 7.15 2.98
C TYR A 226 -12.89 8.01 2.29
N SER A 227 -12.98 9.30 2.61
CA SER A 227 -13.98 10.20 2.02
C SER A 227 -13.76 10.45 0.53
N LEU A 228 -12.51 10.42 0.05
CA LEU A 228 -12.21 10.47 -1.39
C LEU A 228 -12.84 9.30 -2.16
N SER A 229 -13.00 8.13 -1.51
CA SER A 229 -13.67 6.99 -2.13
C SER A 229 -15.17 7.24 -2.39
N GLU A 230 -15.78 8.17 -1.65
CA GLU A 230 -17.19 8.54 -1.78
C GLU A 230 -17.41 9.68 -2.79
N ILE A 231 -16.36 10.45 -3.10
CA ILE A 231 -16.42 11.63 -3.98
C ILE A 231 -16.11 11.24 -5.43
N VAL A 232 -15.09 10.41 -5.64
CA VAL A 232 -14.60 10.09 -6.98
C VAL A 232 -15.59 9.17 -7.70
N SER A 233 -15.74 9.35 -9.01
CA SER A 233 -16.66 8.60 -9.89
C SER A 233 -16.54 7.08 -9.72
N LYS A 234 -17.67 6.36 -9.85
CA LYS A 234 -17.74 4.88 -9.72
C LYS A 234 -16.78 4.11 -10.64
N ASP A 235 -16.36 4.71 -11.76
CA ASP A 235 -15.41 4.11 -12.71
C ASP A 235 -13.97 4.07 -12.18
N PHE A 236 -13.63 4.90 -11.20
CA PHE A 236 -12.34 4.86 -10.53
C PHE A 236 -12.33 3.75 -9.48
N PRO A 237 -11.21 3.03 -9.26
CA PRO A 237 -11.10 1.98 -8.25
C PRO A 237 -11.02 2.55 -6.82
N VAL A 238 -12.05 3.32 -6.43
CA VAL A 238 -12.25 3.95 -5.12
C VAL A 238 -12.22 2.95 -3.96
N GLN A 239 -12.60 1.71 -4.24
CA GLN A 239 -12.63 0.63 -3.24
C GLN A 239 -11.25 0.31 -2.68
N ALA A 240 -10.16 0.60 -3.41
CA ALA A 240 -8.80 0.43 -2.91
C ALA A 240 -8.50 1.45 -1.78
N PHE A 241 -8.91 2.71 -1.95
CA PHE A 241 -8.73 3.74 -0.93
C PHE A 241 -9.51 3.41 0.33
N LYS A 242 -10.76 2.98 0.17
CA LYS A 242 -11.60 2.52 1.27
C LYS A 242 -10.98 1.36 2.03
N ARG A 243 -10.54 0.30 1.33
CA ARG A 243 -9.90 -0.88 1.94
C ARG A 243 -8.63 -0.52 2.70
N ILE A 244 -7.76 0.30 2.12
CA ILE A 244 -6.52 0.73 2.77
C ILE A 244 -6.80 1.61 3.99
N ALA A 245 -7.72 2.58 3.87
CA ALA A 245 -8.09 3.46 4.98
C ALA A 245 -8.62 2.68 6.19
N LEU A 246 -9.55 1.73 5.95
CA LEU A 246 -10.13 0.91 7.02
C LEU A 246 -9.13 -0.07 7.63
N ALA A 247 -8.33 -0.75 6.80
CA ALA A 247 -7.32 -1.68 7.28
C ALA A 247 -6.28 -0.98 8.17
N LEU A 248 -5.82 0.20 7.76
CA LEU A 248 -4.87 0.98 8.54
C LEU A 248 -5.50 1.62 9.78
N ALA A 249 -6.74 2.13 9.70
CA ALA A 249 -7.44 2.64 10.88
C ALA A 249 -7.67 1.55 11.93
N PHE A 250 -8.06 0.34 11.49
CA PHE A 250 -8.19 -0.82 12.36
C PHE A 250 -6.84 -1.20 12.99
N LEU A 251 -5.76 -1.25 12.20
CA LEU A 251 -4.41 -1.54 12.70
C LEU A 251 -3.93 -0.51 13.74
N ILE A 252 -4.13 0.78 13.47
CA ILE A 252 -3.78 1.84 14.43
C ILE A 252 -4.64 1.71 15.69
N GLY A 253 -5.92 1.38 15.56
CA GLY A 253 -6.80 1.10 16.70
C GLY A 253 -6.28 -0.05 17.58
N ILE A 254 -5.79 -1.14 16.97
CA ILE A 254 -5.14 -2.23 17.72
C ILE A 254 -3.92 -1.71 18.50
N ILE A 255 -3.05 -0.95 17.83
CA ILE A 255 -1.85 -0.38 18.47
C ILE A 255 -2.26 0.53 19.64
N GLN A 256 -3.29 1.36 19.45
CA GLN A 256 -3.82 2.26 20.47
C GLN A 256 -4.28 1.52 21.72
N VAL A 257 -4.94 0.36 21.60
CA VAL A 257 -5.39 -0.43 22.77
C VAL A 257 -4.22 -0.73 23.71
N PHE A 258 -3.07 -1.16 23.15
CA PHE A 258 -1.88 -1.49 23.94
C PHE A 258 -1.14 -0.25 24.43
N THR A 259 -0.96 0.76 23.57
CA THR A 259 -0.19 1.96 23.95
C THR A 259 -0.90 2.77 25.03
N LEU A 260 -2.22 2.90 24.95
CA LEU A 260 -3.03 3.64 25.92
C LEU A 260 -3.12 2.95 27.29
N GLN A 261 -3.11 1.62 27.35
CA GLN A 261 -3.09 0.87 28.62
C GLN A 261 -1.76 1.04 29.35
N SER A 262 -0.65 1.02 28.61
CA SER A 262 0.69 1.03 29.22
C SER A 262 1.02 2.34 29.96
N GLY A 263 0.40 3.47 29.58
CA GLY A 263 0.71 4.78 30.15
C GLY A 263 2.09 5.35 29.76
N TRP A 264 2.95 4.57 29.09
CA TRP A 264 4.33 4.94 28.74
C TRP A 264 4.46 5.98 27.62
N VAL A 265 3.42 6.21 26.82
CA VAL A 265 3.55 6.93 25.53
C VAL A 265 2.68 8.18 25.43
N LEU A 266 1.66 8.37 26.28
CA LEU A 266 0.56 9.32 25.98
C LEU A 266 -0.01 10.06 27.20
N GLN A 267 0.84 10.49 28.14
CA GLN A 267 0.36 11.20 29.33
C GLN A 267 -0.18 12.62 29.04
N ASP A 268 0.25 13.27 27.95
CA ASP A 268 -0.17 14.64 27.59
C ASP A 268 -0.77 14.73 26.19
N ILE A 269 -1.84 13.96 25.91
CA ILE A 269 -2.63 14.20 24.69
C ILE A 269 -3.43 15.49 24.86
N GLN A 270 -2.87 16.61 24.40
CA GLN A 270 -3.62 17.85 24.29
C GLN A 270 -4.54 17.79 23.07
N LEU A 271 -5.80 18.16 23.29
CA LEU A 271 -6.80 18.15 22.24
C LEU A 271 -6.65 19.38 21.36
N GLU A 272 -6.29 19.16 20.11
CA GLU A 272 -6.23 20.20 19.10
C GLU A 272 -7.63 20.46 18.53
N VAL A 273 -8.15 21.67 18.71
CA VAL A 273 -9.49 22.05 18.20
C VAL A 273 -9.56 21.93 16.67
N SER A 274 -8.46 22.22 15.98
CA SER A 274 -8.32 22.06 14.53
C SER A 274 -8.57 20.63 14.08
N PHE A 275 -8.08 19.63 14.82
CA PHE A 275 -8.31 18.22 14.51
C PHE A 275 -9.80 17.86 14.58
N LEU A 276 -10.51 18.27 15.65
CA LEU A 276 -11.94 18.00 15.78
C LEU A 276 -12.76 18.64 14.66
N LEU A 277 -12.44 19.89 14.30
CA LEU A 277 -13.13 20.58 13.21
C LEU A 277 -12.95 19.84 11.88
N VAL A 278 -11.72 19.43 11.56
CA VAL A 278 -11.43 18.65 10.35
C VAL A 278 -12.19 17.33 10.37
N LEU A 279 -12.20 16.62 11.50
CA LEU A 279 -12.87 15.33 11.64
C LEU A 279 -14.39 15.44 11.49
N ILE A 280 -15.00 16.48 12.09
CA ILE A 280 -16.44 16.75 11.97
C ILE A 280 -16.81 17.12 10.52
N VAL A 281 -16.00 17.97 9.86
CA VAL A 281 -16.26 18.37 8.47
C VAL A 281 -16.20 17.16 7.53
N ILE A 282 -15.13 16.37 7.60
CA ILE A 282 -14.97 15.21 6.73
C ILE A 282 -15.97 14.10 7.08
N GLY A 283 -16.16 13.81 8.38
CA GLY A 283 -17.11 12.81 8.84
C GLY A 283 -18.56 13.18 8.51
N GLY A 284 -18.94 14.44 8.73
CA GLY A 284 -20.26 14.97 8.36
C GLY A 284 -20.52 14.89 6.87
N TRP A 285 -19.52 15.19 6.03
CA TRP A 285 -19.61 15.00 4.58
C TRP A 285 -19.86 13.54 4.19
N VAL A 286 -19.13 12.59 4.78
CA VAL A 286 -19.31 11.16 4.53
C VAL A 286 -20.71 10.70 4.94
N ILE A 287 -21.20 11.14 6.09
CA ILE A 287 -22.55 10.82 6.57
C ILE A 287 -23.61 11.38 5.61
N TYR A 288 -23.49 12.66 5.23
CA TYR A 288 -24.38 13.32 4.29
C TYR A 288 -24.46 12.57 2.95
N ARG A 289 -23.30 12.18 2.39
CA ARG A 289 -23.23 11.39 1.16
C ARG A 289 -23.94 10.05 1.31
N LYS A 290 -23.69 9.30 2.38
CA LYS A 290 -24.30 7.97 2.58
C LYS A 290 -25.82 8.02 2.76
N ILE A 291 -26.33 9.03 3.47
CA ILE A 291 -27.77 9.23 3.66
C ILE A 291 -28.44 9.53 2.32
N THR A 292 -27.85 10.43 1.51
CA THR A 292 -28.40 10.82 0.20
C THR A 292 -28.33 9.70 -0.83
N THR A 293 -27.37 8.76 -0.71
CA THR A 293 -27.23 7.62 -1.63
C THR A 293 -27.93 6.35 -1.13
N HIS A 294 -28.69 6.38 -0.03
CA HIS A 294 -29.37 5.23 0.59
C HIS A 294 -28.49 3.98 0.82
N SER A 295 -27.18 4.18 1.04
CA SER A 295 -26.24 3.11 1.36
C SER A 295 -26.11 2.97 2.88
N SER A 296 -27.12 2.36 3.52
CA SER A 296 -27.21 2.20 4.98
C SER A 296 -26.15 1.26 5.60
N VAL A 297 -25.33 0.65 4.74
CA VAL A 297 -24.45 -0.49 5.00
C VAL A 297 -23.11 -0.07 5.60
N GLU A 298 -22.77 1.22 5.52
CA GLU A 298 -21.37 1.66 5.66
C GLU A 298 -21.14 2.80 6.68
N LEU A 299 -22.14 3.08 7.52
CA LEU A 299 -21.94 4.01 8.65
C LEU A 299 -21.11 3.38 9.77
N VAL A 300 -21.14 2.04 9.90
CA VAL A 300 -20.35 1.30 10.89
C VAL A 300 -18.84 1.52 10.68
N ASP A 301 -18.41 1.75 9.44
CA ASP A 301 -17.01 2.07 9.11
C ASP A 301 -16.50 3.30 9.86
N LEU A 302 -17.38 4.27 10.13
CA LEU A 302 -17.02 5.50 10.82
C LEU A 302 -16.62 5.26 12.28
N ALA A 303 -17.02 4.14 12.88
CA ALA A 303 -16.62 3.77 14.24
C ALA A 303 -15.10 3.76 14.42
N LEU A 304 -14.35 3.35 13.39
CA LEU A 304 -12.87 3.32 13.44
C LEU A 304 -12.23 4.71 13.46
N PHE A 305 -12.97 5.76 13.08
CA PHE A 305 -12.46 7.12 13.01
C PHE A 305 -12.93 7.99 14.17
N VAL A 306 -13.79 7.48 15.06
CA VAL A 306 -14.24 8.24 16.23
C VAL A 306 -13.08 8.35 17.22
N PRO A 307 -12.65 9.57 17.61
CA PRO A 307 -11.48 9.75 18.45
C PRO A 307 -11.77 9.52 19.94
N VAL A 308 -12.32 8.34 20.28
CA VAL A 308 -12.70 7.97 21.66
C VAL A 308 -11.52 7.95 22.63
N PHE A 309 -10.29 7.86 22.13
CA PHE A 309 -9.05 7.95 22.92
C PHE A 309 -8.83 9.35 23.53
N LEU A 310 -9.57 10.37 23.08
CA LEU A 310 -9.56 11.71 23.67
C LEU A 310 -10.44 11.79 24.94
N LEU A 311 -11.36 10.85 25.13
CA LEU A 311 -12.23 10.85 26.31
C LEU A 311 -11.42 10.50 27.56
N PRO A 312 -11.54 11.26 28.67
CA PRO A 312 -10.95 10.90 29.95
C PRO A 312 -11.50 9.55 30.43
N ASP A 313 -10.63 8.76 31.06
CA ASP A 313 -10.94 7.43 31.61
C ASP A 313 -11.33 6.36 30.57
N LEU A 314 -10.96 5.10 30.82
CA LEU A 314 -11.30 3.93 29.98
C LEU A 314 -10.88 4.02 28.49
N LYS A 315 -9.92 4.89 28.12
CA LYS A 315 -9.46 5.13 26.73
C LYS A 315 -9.24 3.85 25.92
N SER A 316 -8.46 2.89 26.45
CA SER A 316 -8.15 1.63 25.78
C SER A 316 -9.39 0.74 25.59
N ALA A 317 -10.29 0.71 26.58
CA ALA A 317 -11.53 -0.04 26.51
C ALA A 317 -12.50 0.55 25.46
N LEU A 318 -12.59 1.88 25.36
CA LEU A 318 -13.44 2.53 24.35
C LEU A 318 -12.93 2.27 22.93
N VAL A 319 -11.62 2.30 22.70
CA VAL A 319 -11.03 1.93 21.40
C VAL A 319 -11.37 0.47 21.07
N LEU A 320 -11.23 -0.46 22.01
CA LEU A 320 -11.60 -1.85 21.82
C LEU A 320 -13.10 -2.02 21.48
N ILE A 321 -13.98 -1.27 22.15
CA ILE A 321 -15.42 -1.25 21.85
C ILE A 321 -15.65 -0.77 20.40
N MET A 322 -14.93 0.26 19.92
CA MET A 322 -15.05 0.72 18.53
C MET A 322 -14.58 -0.34 17.52
N LEU A 323 -13.52 -1.09 17.83
CA LEU A 323 -13.08 -2.23 17.00
C LEU A 323 -14.17 -3.33 16.95
N TYR A 324 -14.86 -3.59 18.06
CA TYR A 324 -15.98 -4.52 18.09
C TYR A 324 -17.18 -4.01 17.30
N ILE A 325 -17.58 -2.75 17.48
CA ILE A 325 -18.68 -2.12 16.72
C ILE A 325 -18.42 -2.25 15.22
N PHE A 326 -17.21 -1.91 14.77
CA PHE A 326 -16.79 -2.08 13.38
C PHE A 326 -16.92 -3.53 12.92
N SER A 327 -16.31 -4.48 13.66
CA SER A 327 -16.28 -5.89 13.26
C SER A 327 -17.68 -6.52 13.20
N LEU A 328 -18.52 -6.27 14.21
CA LEU A 328 -19.87 -6.82 14.31
C LEU A 328 -20.78 -6.17 13.27
N GLY A 329 -20.71 -4.86 13.09
CA GLY A 329 -21.52 -4.18 12.08
C GLY A 329 -21.14 -4.61 10.66
N ARG A 330 -19.86 -4.83 10.35
CA ARG A 330 -19.45 -5.42 9.07
C ARG A 330 -19.98 -6.83 8.87
N LEU A 331 -19.92 -7.66 9.90
CA LEU A 331 -20.43 -9.04 9.87
C LEU A 331 -21.96 -9.07 9.66
N LEU A 332 -22.72 -8.33 10.48
CA LEU A 332 -24.18 -8.29 10.42
C LEU A 332 -24.68 -7.73 9.09
N THR A 333 -24.07 -6.65 8.62
CA THR A 333 -24.40 -6.07 7.32
C THR A 333 -24.05 -7.02 6.17
N GLY A 334 -22.88 -7.68 6.23
CA GLY A 334 -22.50 -8.70 5.25
C GLY A 334 -23.51 -9.85 5.15
N TYR A 335 -24.06 -10.31 6.28
CA TYR A 335 -25.14 -11.32 6.28
C TYR A 335 -26.45 -10.80 5.70
N LYS A 336 -26.80 -9.55 5.98
CA LYS A 336 -28.02 -8.92 5.45
C LYS A 336 -27.97 -8.78 3.92
N ASP A 337 -26.81 -8.39 3.39
CA ASP A 337 -26.63 -8.09 1.97
C ASP A 337 -26.11 -9.28 1.15
N GLY A 338 -25.77 -10.40 1.81
CA GLY A 338 -25.20 -11.58 1.17
C GLY A 338 -23.76 -11.37 0.65
N ASP A 339 -23.05 -10.37 1.16
CA ASP A 339 -21.68 -10.05 0.73
C ASP A 339 -20.66 -10.89 1.51
N ALA A 340 -20.12 -11.92 0.85
CA ALA A 340 -19.12 -12.81 1.42
C ALA A 340 -17.80 -12.10 1.80
N GLU A 341 -17.40 -11.04 1.09
CA GLU A 341 -16.20 -10.28 1.43
C GLU A 341 -16.40 -9.52 2.75
N MET A 342 -17.55 -8.86 2.93
CA MET A 342 -17.90 -8.20 4.18
C MET A 342 -17.99 -9.16 5.36
N ILE A 343 -18.61 -10.34 5.17
CA ILE A 343 -18.67 -11.38 6.20
C ILE A 343 -17.26 -11.82 6.59
N ASN A 344 -16.38 -12.08 5.62
CA ASN A 344 -15.01 -12.51 5.88
C ASN A 344 -14.21 -11.43 6.61
N ILE A 345 -14.28 -10.18 6.17
CA ILE A 345 -13.61 -9.04 6.81
C ILE A 345 -14.13 -8.85 8.23
N GLY A 346 -15.45 -8.84 8.43
CA GLY A 346 -16.08 -8.71 9.75
C GLY A 346 -15.70 -9.86 10.69
N THR A 347 -15.68 -11.09 10.20
CA THR A 347 -15.27 -12.28 10.98
C THR A 347 -13.80 -12.20 11.39
N ILE A 348 -12.90 -11.86 10.46
CA ILE A 348 -11.47 -11.70 10.75
C ILE A 348 -11.26 -10.56 11.75
N ALA A 349 -11.87 -9.41 11.51
CA ALA A 349 -11.80 -8.26 12.41
C ALA A 349 -12.31 -8.62 13.81
N PHE A 350 -13.42 -9.36 13.92
CA PHE A 350 -13.98 -9.79 15.20
C PHE A 350 -13.01 -10.71 15.95
N LEU A 351 -12.46 -11.72 15.27
CA LEU A 351 -11.47 -12.62 15.85
C LEU A 351 -10.22 -11.88 16.32
N VAL A 352 -9.73 -10.92 15.52
CA VAL A 352 -8.58 -10.09 15.90
C VAL A 352 -8.93 -9.18 17.08
N SER A 353 -10.10 -8.55 17.11
CA SER A 353 -10.57 -7.75 18.25
C SER A 353 -10.67 -8.58 19.53
N THR A 354 -11.20 -9.81 19.45
CA THR A 354 -11.25 -10.75 20.58
C THR A 354 -9.87 -11.18 21.04
N LEU A 355 -8.97 -11.42 20.09
CA LEU A 355 -7.58 -11.70 20.40
C LEU A 355 -6.97 -10.51 21.15
N VAL A 356 -7.09 -9.30 20.62
CA VAL A 356 -6.58 -8.06 21.25
C VAL A 356 -7.16 -7.86 22.65
N ALA A 357 -8.47 -8.03 22.83
CA ALA A 357 -9.11 -7.97 24.15
C ALA A 357 -8.53 -8.97 25.15
N TYR A 358 -8.32 -10.21 24.69
CA TYR A 358 -7.72 -11.26 25.51
C TYR A 358 -6.27 -10.94 25.86
N PHE A 359 -5.46 -10.51 24.88
CA PHE A 359 -4.08 -10.06 25.11
C PHE A 359 -4.04 -8.91 26.11
N GLN A 360 -4.90 -7.91 25.95
CA GLN A 360 -4.99 -6.75 26.81
C GLN A 360 -5.27 -7.13 28.27
N LEU A 361 -6.20 -8.07 28.49
CA LEU A 361 -6.59 -8.51 29.82
C LEU A 361 -5.59 -9.50 30.42
N ALA A 362 -5.13 -10.48 29.64
CA ALA A 362 -4.26 -11.55 30.11
C ALA A 362 -2.80 -11.12 30.35
N TRP A 363 -2.36 -10.01 29.75
CA TRP A 363 -1.01 -9.47 29.93
C TRP A 363 -0.63 -9.22 31.39
N ASP A 364 -1.61 -8.86 32.22
CA ASP A 364 -1.41 -8.55 33.64
C ASP A 364 -1.51 -9.80 34.54
N PHE A 365 -2.06 -10.93 34.04
CA PHE A 365 -2.36 -12.12 34.86
C PHE A 365 -1.44 -13.32 34.64
N LEU A 366 -0.63 -13.35 33.58
CA LEU A 366 0.20 -14.51 33.22
C LEU A 366 1.67 -14.14 33.03
N ASP A 367 2.56 -15.06 33.40
CA ASP A 367 3.96 -14.98 32.99
C ASP A 367 4.04 -14.87 31.46
N LYS A 368 4.74 -13.83 30.98
CA LYS A 368 4.78 -13.45 29.56
C LYS A 368 5.17 -14.62 28.65
N SER A 369 6.08 -15.49 29.10
CA SER A 369 6.50 -16.69 28.38
C SER A 369 5.39 -17.74 28.24
N LEU A 370 4.64 -17.99 29.32
CA LEU A 370 3.53 -18.94 29.35
C LEU A 370 2.37 -18.46 28.47
N PHE A 371 2.14 -17.15 28.48
CA PHE A 371 1.12 -16.52 27.67
C PHE A 371 1.38 -16.68 26.15
N PHE A 372 2.61 -16.44 25.68
CA PHE A 372 2.97 -16.69 24.27
C PHE A 372 2.87 -18.17 23.88
N PHE A 373 3.21 -19.08 24.78
CA PHE A 373 3.10 -20.52 24.53
C PHE A 373 1.63 -20.96 24.37
N ILE A 374 0.76 -20.58 25.30
CA ILE A 374 -0.68 -20.92 25.25
C ILE A 374 -1.37 -20.25 24.06
N GLY A 375 -1.09 -18.97 23.82
CA GLY A 375 -1.63 -18.23 22.67
C GLY A 375 -1.23 -18.87 21.34
N GLY A 376 0.02 -19.31 21.20
CA GLY A 376 0.52 -20.01 20.01
C GLY A 376 -0.21 -21.34 19.76
N VAL A 377 -0.39 -22.16 20.80
CA VAL A 377 -1.13 -23.43 20.70
C VAL A 377 -2.60 -23.19 20.33
N LEU A 378 -3.23 -22.17 20.91
CA LEU A 378 -4.64 -21.86 20.66
C LEU A 378 -4.85 -21.37 19.22
N LEU A 379 -4.01 -20.46 18.73
CA LEU A 379 -4.05 -19.98 17.34
C LEU A 379 -3.82 -21.12 16.33
N PHE A 380 -2.86 -22.01 16.61
CA PHE A 380 -2.60 -23.17 15.77
C PHE A 380 -3.82 -24.10 15.70
N THR A 381 -4.45 -24.34 16.85
CA THR A 381 -5.65 -25.19 16.95
C THR A 381 -6.84 -24.57 16.23
N LEU A 382 -7.06 -23.26 16.40
CA LEU A 382 -8.14 -22.53 15.74
C LEU A 382 -7.93 -22.52 14.21
N GLY A 383 -6.71 -22.23 13.76
CA GLY A 383 -6.34 -22.26 12.34
C GLY A 383 -6.55 -23.64 11.73
N TYR A 384 -6.19 -24.70 12.45
CA TYR A 384 -6.45 -26.08 12.02
C TYR A 384 -7.95 -26.41 11.91
N LEU A 385 -8.76 -25.97 12.88
CA LEU A 385 -10.22 -26.19 12.86
C LEU A 385 -10.91 -25.41 11.74
N LEU A 386 -10.50 -24.17 11.51
CA LEU A 386 -11.01 -23.33 10.41
C LEU A 386 -10.63 -23.91 9.05
N GLU A 387 -9.38 -24.35 8.88
CA GLU A 387 -8.91 -25.00 7.66
C GLU A 387 -9.66 -26.32 7.40
N ARG A 388 -9.95 -27.10 8.45
CA ARG A 388 -10.73 -28.33 8.35
C ARG A 388 -12.18 -28.05 7.95
N ARG A 389 -12.82 -27.01 8.52
CA ARG A 389 -14.18 -26.61 8.13
C ARG A 389 -14.22 -26.08 6.70
N ARG A 390 -13.24 -25.27 6.29
CA ARG A 390 -13.13 -24.79 4.90
C ARG A 390 -13.02 -25.96 3.91
N ARG A 391 -12.17 -26.94 4.19
CA ARG A 391 -12.03 -28.15 3.35
C ARG A 391 -13.31 -28.99 3.32
N ALA A 392 -14.07 -29.03 4.41
CA ALA A 392 -15.36 -29.71 4.44
C ALA A 392 -16.41 -28.99 3.58
N PHE A 393 -16.46 -27.65 3.63
CA PHE A 393 -17.34 -26.84 2.78
C PHE A 393 -16.99 -26.96 1.29
N CYS A 394 -15.71 -26.84 0.90
CA CYS A 394 -15.32 -27.02 -0.51
C CYS A 394 -15.64 -28.42 -1.05
N ARG A 395 -15.52 -29.48 -0.21
CA ARG A 395 -15.91 -30.84 -0.60
C ARG A 395 -17.42 -31.04 -0.70
N ALA A 396 -18.21 -30.31 0.10
CA ALA A 396 -19.67 -30.35 0.02
C ALA A 396 -20.17 -29.64 -1.26
N GLU A 397 -19.52 -28.53 -1.62
CA GLU A 397 -19.79 -27.78 -2.84
C GLU A 397 -19.43 -28.56 -4.12
N GLU A 398 -18.33 -29.33 -4.10
CA GLU A 398 -17.97 -30.27 -5.19
C GLU A 398 -18.92 -31.48 -5.31
N ARG A 399 -19.66 -31.84 -4.25
CA ARG A 399 -20.59 -32.99 -4.24
C ARG A 399 -22.02 -32.65 -4.63
N GLY A 400 -22.36 -31.37 -4.80
CA GLY A 400 -23.69 -30.96 -5.27
C GLY A 400 -24.82 -31.17 -4.25
N ASP A 401 -24.51 -31.42 -2.98
CA ASP A 401 -25.52 -31.53 -1.93
C ASP A 401 -25.86 -30.12 -1.42
N ARG A 402 -26.84 -29.48 -2.06
CA ARG A 402 -27.60 -28.39 -1.43
C ARG A 402 -28.59 -29.03 -0.45
N LEU A 403 -28.48 -28.67 0.83
CA LEU A 403 -29.59 -28.68 1.76
C LEU A 403 -30.02 -27.23 2.03
#